data_AF-A0AAD9JLW1-F1
#
_entry.id   AF-A0AAD9JLW1-F1
#
_cell.length_a   1.000
_cell.length_b   1.000
_cell.length_c   1.000
_cell.angle_alpha   90.00
_cell.angle_beta   90.00
_cell.angle_gamma   90.00
#
_symmetry.space_group_name_H-M   'P 1'
#
loop_
_entity.id
_entity.type
_entity.pdbx_description
1 polymer ?
#
loop_
_entity_poly.entity_id
_entity_poly.type
_entity_poly.pdbx_seq_one_letter_code
_entity_poly.pdbx_strand_id
1 'polypeptide(L)' 'MIRIRGIPEPDNATTEKTDAGVIKLADKLQISVTQSDINISHRVGTKRDQQSRDCLVTFVSNNAVSTHHLP' A
#
# COMPACT_ATOMS: atom_id res chain seq x y z
N MET A 1 0.00 -5.94 9.33
CA MET A 1 0.56 -6.15 7.98
C MET A 1 -0.55 -6.65 7.06
N ILE A 2 -0.72 -6.06 5.88
CA ILE A 2 -1.77 -6.36 4.89
C ILE A 2 -1.12 -6.85 3.60
N ARG A 3 -1.72 -7.86 2.96
CA ARG A 3 -1.28 -8.37 1.65
C ARG A 3 -2.18 -7.81 0.56
N ILE A 4 -1.57 -7.09 -0.39
CA ILE A 4 -2.26 -6.46 -1.52
C ILE A 4 -1.85 -7.16 -2.81
N ARG A 5 -2.85 -7.48 -3.65
CA ARG A 5 -2.67 -8.13 -4.95
C ARG A 5 -3.02 -7.16 -6.07
N GLY A 6 -2.39 -7.34 -7.23
CA GLY A 6 -2.72 -6.57 -8.44
C GLY A 6 -2.14 -5.15 -8.49
N ILE A 7 -1.19 -4.79 -7.63
CA ILE A 7 -0.42 -3.56 -7.81
C ILE A 7 0.53 -3.79 -9.01
N PRO A 8 0.49 -2.97 -10.08
CA PRO A 8 1.39 -3.13 -11.23
C PRO A 8 2.86 -3.12 -10.79
N GLU A 9 3.69 -4.02 -11.35
CA GLU A 9 5.13 -4.01 -11.08
C GLU A 9 5.83 -2.88 -11.86
N PRO A 10 6.57 -2.00 -11.17
CA PRO A 10 7.44 -1.04 -11.86
C PRO A 10 8.67 -1.75 -12.46
N ASP A 11 9.21 -1.20 -13.54
CA ASP A 11 10.41 -1.75 -14.22
C ASP A 11 11.60 -1.94 -13.26
N ASN A 12 11.73 -1.03 -12.28
CA ASN A 12 12.63 -1.17 -11.13
C ASN A 12 11.81 -1.20 -9.85
N ALA A 13 11.75 -2.35 -9.17
CA ALA A 13 11.00 -2.53 -7.93
C ALA A 13 11.73 -1.93 -6.71
N THR A 14 11.68 -0.61 -6.56
CA THR A 14 12.10 0.09 -5.33
C THR A 14 10.96 0.17 -4.33
N THR A 15 11.30 0.37 -3.04
CA THR A 15 10.31 0.59 -1.97
C THR A 15 9.41 1.78 -2.30
N GLU A 16 9.99 2.93 -2.68
CA GLU A 16 9.25 4.16 -3.03
C GLU A 16 8.23 3.93 -4.17
N LYS A 17 8.59 3.17 -5.21
CA LYS A 17 7.67 2.87 -6.31
C LYS A 17 6.60 1.87 -5.88
N THR A 18 6.90 1.01 -4.92
CA THR A 18 5.92 0.09 -4.32
C THR A 18 4.91 0.89 -3.49
N ASP A 19 5.37 1.83 -2.67
CA ASP A 19 4.52 2.74 -1.88
C ASP A 19 3.62 3.58 -2.79
N ALA A 20 4.17 4.16 -3.85
CA ALA A 20 3.40 4.91 -4.84
C ALA A 20 2.29 4.06 -5.49
N GLY A 21 2.55 2.76 -5.72
CA GLY A 21 1.54 1.82 -6.21
C GLY A 21 0.42 1.56 -5.20
N VAL A 22 0.76 1.47 -3.91
CA VAL A 22 -0.20 1.33 -2.80
C VAL A 22 -1.07 2.57 -2.68
N ILE A 23 -0.46 3.77 -2.69
CA ILE A 23 -1.17 5.05 -2.60
C ILE A 23 -2.14 5.22 -3.78
N LYS A 24 -1.69 4.92 -5.01
CA LYS A 24 -2.55 4.95 -6.20
C LYS A 24 -3.71 3.97 -6.12
N LEU A 25 -3.53 2.80 -5.50
CA LEU A 25 -4.62 1.86 -5.30
C LEU A 25 -5.60 2.37 -4.23
N ALA A 26 -5.10 2.94 -3.15
CA ALA A 26 -5.93 3.53 -2.10
C ALA A 26 -6.80 4.67 -2.63
N ASP A 27 -6.23 5.56 -3.44
CA ASP A 27 -6.94 6.65 -4.12
C ASP A 27 -8.11 6.14 -4.99
N LYS A 28 -7.89 5.07 -5.76
CA LYS A 28 -8.96 4.40 -6.54
C LYS A 28 -10.07 3.83 -5.67
N LEU A 29 -9.77 3.45 -4.44
CA LEU A 29 -10.73 2.94 -3.45
C LEU A 29 -11.30 4.07 -2.58
N GLN A 30 -10.98 5.33 -2.85
CA GLN A 30 -11.38 6.51 -2.06
C GLN A 30 -10.90 6.45 -0.61
N ILE A 31 -9.75 5.82 -0.38
CA ILE A 31 -9.08 5.75 0.93
C ILE A 31 -7.92 6.74 0.92
N SER A 32 -7.92 7.69 1.85
CA SER A 32 -6.81 8.63 2.00
C SER A 32 -5.60 7.92 2.61
N VAL A 33 -4.54 7.78 1.82
CA VAL A 33 -3.25 7.22 2.24
C VAL A 33 -2.15 8.10 1.67
N THR A 34 -1.21 8.49 2.51
CA THR A 34 -0.02 9.25 2.17
C THR A 34 1.24 8.43 2.41
N GLN A 35 2.39 8.92 1.95
CA GLN A 35 3.67 8.24 2.17
C GLN A 35 3.99 8.09 3.68
N SER A 36 3.60 9.06 4.52
CA SER A 36 3.79 9.00 5.97
C SER A 36 2.96 7.92 6.67
N ASP A 37 1.89 7.44 6.02
CA ASP A 37 1.07 6.37 6.57
C ASP A 37 1.69 4.99 6.32
N ILE A 38 2.70 4.87 5.45
CA ILE A 38 3.33 3.59 5.12
C ILE A 38 4.63 3.45 5.91
N ASN A 39 4.68 2.47 6.81
CA ASN A 39 5.89 2.15 7.58
C ASN A 39 6.87 1.32 6.74
N ILE A 40 6.37 0.26 6.11
CA ILE A 40 7.17 -0.59 5.23
C ILE A 40 6.28 -1.21 4.14
N SER A 41 6.79 -1.24 2.92
CA SER A 41 6.24 -2.07 1.85
C SER A 41 7.33 -2.87 1.15
N HIS A 42 6.98 -4.07 0.69
CA HIS A 42 7.87 -4.86 -0.16
C HIS A 42 7.09 -5.88 -0.98
N ARG A 43 7.63 -6.21 -2.16
CA ARG A 43 7.10 -7.27 -3.01
C ARG A 43 7.51 -8.64 -2.49
N VAL A 44 6.57 -9.59 -2.50
CA VAL A 44 6.80 -10.97 -2.07
C VAL A 44 6.44 -11.98 -3.15
N GLY A 45 7.15 -13.10 -3.14
CA GLY A 45 7.00 -14.19 -4.10
C GLY A 45 7.85 -14.03 -5.35
N THR A 46 7.80 -15.04 -6.21
CA THR A 46 8.57 -15.12 -7.45
C THR A 46 7.94 -14.24 -8.52
N LYS A 47 8.75 -13.46 -9.23
CA LYS A 47 8.29 -12.73 -10.41
C LYS A 47 7.90 -13.74 -11.50
N ARG A 48 6.70 -13.59 -12.06
CA ARG A 48 6.20 -14.39 -13.18
C ARG A 48 5.90 -13.45 -14.33
N ASP A 49 6.15 -13.87 -15.57
CA ASP A 49 6.15 -13.01 -16.77
C ASP A 49 4.83 -12.27 -17.05
N GLN A 50 3.73 -12.68 -16.42
CA GLN A 50 2.40 -12.12 -16.65
C GLN A 50 1.64 -11.78 -15.36
N GLN A 51 2.28 -11.91 -14.20
CA GLN A 51 1.63 -11.67 -12.91
C GLN A 51 2.50 -10.78 -12.04
N SER A 52 1.93 -9.64 -11.63
CA SER A 52 2.56 -8.80 -10.61
C SER A 52 2.64 -9.55 -9.29
N ARG A 53 3.81 -9.51 -8.64
CA ARG A 53 4.01 -10.02 -7.28
C ARG A 53 3.09 -9.31 -6.31
N ASP A 54 2.75 -10.04 -5.26
CA ASP A 54 1.99 -9.49 -4.16
C ASP A 54 2.84 -8.48 -3.39
N CYS A 55 2.18 -7.50 -2.77
CA CYS A 55 2.83 -6.51 -1.92
C CYS A 55 2.40 -6.75 -0.47
N LEU A 56 3.36 -6.87 0.44
CA LEU A 56 3.10 -6.78 1.88
C LEU A 56 3.33 -5.33 2.31
N VAL A 57 2.33 -4.75 2.97
CA VAL A 57 2.36 -3.37 3.44
C VAL A 57 2.04 -3.35 4.93
N THR A 58 2.80 -2.57 5.69
CA THR A 58 2.47 -2.22 7.07
C THR A 58 2.28 -0.72 7.13
N PHE A 59 1.10 -0.31 7.59
CA PHE A 59 0.77 1.10 7.81
C PHE A 59 1.17 1.52 9.22
N VAL A 60 1.53 2.79 9.38
CA VAL A 60 1.65 3.44 10.68
C VAL A 60 0.22 3.60 11.22
N SER A 61 -0.07 2.96 12.35
CA SER A 61 -1.35 3.15 13.03
C SER A 61 -1.32 4.45 13.83
N ASN A 62 -1.83 5.53 13.25
CA ASN A 62 -2.23 6.73 14.00
C ASN A 62 -3.73 6.68 14.32
N ASN A 63 -4.25 5.55 14.82
CA ASN A 63 -5.59 5.51 15.40
C ASN A 63 -5.60 6.33 16.71
N ALA A 64 -5.50 7.66 16.62
CA ALA A 64 -6.28 8.51 17.50
C ALA A 64 -7.72 8.31 17.06
N VAL A 65 -8.50 7.60 17.88
CA VAL A 65 -9.93 7.43 17.72
C VAL A 65 -10.52 8.83 17.55
N SER A 66 -10.89 9.22 16.33
CA SER A 66 -11.73 10.40 16.14
C SER A 66 -13.09 10.00 16.71
N THR A 67 -13.29 10.27 17.99
CA THR A 67 -14.62 10.30 18.60
C THR A 67 -15.38 11.42 17.91
N HIS A 68 -15.98 11.11 16.76
CA HIS A 68 -17.07 11.91 16.25
C HIS A 68 -18.16 11.88 17.31
N HIS A 69 -18.16 12.89 18.18
CA HIS A 69 -19.33 13.31 18.91
C HIS A 69 -20.39 13.59 17.83
N LEU A 70 -21.32 12.64 17.68
CA LEU A 70 -22.58 12.94 17.03
C LEU A 70 -23.33 13.93 17.94
N PRO A 71 -23.88 15.02 17.38
CA PRO A 71 -24.71 15.97 18.13
C PRO A 71 -25.97 15.32 18.70
#